data_AF-W1J1J4-F1
#
_entry.id   AF-W1J1J4-F1
#
_cell.length_a   1.000
_cell.length_b   1.000
_cell.length_c   1.000
_cell.angle_alpha   90.00
_cell.angle_beta   90.00
_cell.angle_gamma   90.00
#
_symmetry.space_group_name_H-M   'P 1'
#
loop_
_entity.id
_entity.type
_entity.pdbx_description
1 polymer ?
#
loop_
_entity_poly.entity_id
_entity_poly.type
_entity_poly.pdbx_seq_one_letter_code
_entity_poly.pdbx_strand_id
1 'polypeptide(L)' 'MKLYEKLKEIAAVEKIDLLSLVSQECNLSWYSLSTILNQEKIEKYSTWFVTGKIAPEAGQISPAIAHSGRMTTMLSF' A
#
# COMPACT_ATOMS: atom_id res chain seq x y z
N MET A 1 -3.41 10.99 -4.08
CA MET A 1 -2.44 9.93 -4.40
C MET A 1 -3.15 8.91 -5.29
N LYS A 2 -2.57 8.53 -6.43
CA LYS A 2 -3.22 7.62 -7.39
C LYS A 2 -3.02 6.16 -6.94
N LEU A 3 -3.93 5.26 -7.35
CA LEU A 3 -3.94 3.85 -6.92
C LEU A 3 -2.61 3.11 -7.19
N TYR A 4 -1.99 3.35 -8.35
CA TYR A 4 -0.73 2.71 -8.74
C TYR A 4 0.46 3.13 -7.87
N GLU A 5 0.46 4.35 -7.34
CA GLU A 5 1.52 4.86 -6.45
C GLU A 5 1.54 4.01 -5.17
N LYS A 6 0.36 3.80 -4.57
CA LYS A 6 0.21 2.95 -3.38
C LYS A 6 0.69 1.51 -3.63
N LEU A 7 0.39 0.94 -4.80
CA LEU A 7 0.86 -0.41 -5.17
C LEU A 7 2.38 -0.46 -5.32
N LYS A 8 2.97 0.56 -5.95
CA LYS A 8 4.41 0.67 -6.15
C LYS A 8 5.16 0.72 -4.81
N GLU A 9 4.59 1.40 -3.82
CA GLU A 9 5.16 1.44 -2.46
C GLU A 9 5.13 0.07 -1.78
N ILE A 10 4.02 -0.66 -1.87
CA ILE A 10 3.90 -2.01 -1.29
C ILE A 10 4.84 -2.99 -1.99
N ALA A 11 4.89 -2.95 -3.33
CA ALA A 11 5.76 -3.79 -4.15
C ALA A 11 7.24 -3.59 -3.81
N ALA A 12 7.66 -2.34 -3.61
CA ALA A 12 9.01 -2.00 -3.24
C ALA A 12 9.41 -2.49 -1.84
N VAL A 13 8.49 -2.49 -0.87
CA VAL A 13 8.72 -2.98 0.50
C VAL A 13 8.83 -4.50 0.56
N GLU A 14 7.88 -5.20 -0.07
CA GLU A 14 7.83 -6.66 -0.03
C GLU A 14 8.71 -7.30 -1.12
N LYS A 15 9.39 -6.47 -1.93
CA LYS A 15 10.32 -6.88 -2.99
C LYS A 15 9.67 -7.82 -4.02
N ILE A 16 8.37 -7.64 -4.19
CA ILE A 16 7.54 -8.42 -5.11
C ILE A 16 7.62 -7.76 -6.47
N ASP A 17 7.82 -8.54 -7.53
CA ASP A 17 7.81 -8.06 -8.90
C ASP A 17 6.37 -7.76 -9.38
N LEU A 18 5.69 -6.84 -8.69
CA LEU A 18 4.46 -6.23 -9.16
C LEU A 18 4.75 -5.09 -10.15
N LEU A 19 6.03 -4.71 -10.29
CA LEU A 19 6.52 -3.73 -11.25
C LEU A 19 6.22 -4.14 -12.68
N SER A 20 6.36 -5.42 -13.04
CA SER A 20 6.03 -5.89 -14.40
C SER A 20 4.54 -5.71 -14.75
N LEU A 21 3.65 -5.87 -13.76
CA LEU A 21 2.20 -5.70 -13.93
C LEU A 21 1.75 -4.23 -13.88
N VAL A 22 2.46 -3.39 -13.12
CA VAL A 22 2.11 -1.97 -12.85
C VAL A 22 2.82 -0.97 -13.77
N SER A 23 3.92 -1.39 -14.42
CA SER A 23 4.73 -0.54 -15.32
C SER A 23 3.99 -0.20 -16.62
N GLN A 24 3.07 -1.06 -17.03
CA GLN A 24 2.10 -0.74 -18.05
C GLN A 24 0.87 -0.19 -17.34
N GLU A 25 0.37 0.99 -17.72
CA GLU A 25 -0.96 1.47 -17.31
C GLU A 25 -2.06 0.59 -17.96
N CYS A 26 -2.00 -0.72 -17.71
CA CYS A 26 -3.09 -1.63 -17.95
C CYS A 26 -4.11 -1.33 -16.86
N ASN A 27 -5.35 -1.09 -17.29
CA ASN A 27 -6.51 -1.01 -16.43
C ASN A 27 -6.59 -2.30 -15.60
N LEU A 28 -5.94 -2.31 -14.43
CA LEU A 28 -5.98 -3.43 -13.51
C LEU A 28 -7.40 -3.53 -12.99
N SER A 29 -8.08 -4.60 -13.38
CA SER A 29 -9.40 -4.89 -12.83
C SER A 29 -9.28 -5.03 -11.31
N TRP A 30 -10.25 -4.49 -10.58
CA TRP A 30 -10.36 -4.65 -9.13
C TRP A 30 -10.17 -6.10 -8.68
N TYR A 31 -10.61 -7.06 -9.50
CA TYR A 31 -10.43 -8.48 -9.24
C TYR A 31 -8.96 -8.91 -9.13
N SER A 32 -8.11 -8.45 -10.05
CA SER A 32 -6.67 -8.71 -10.02
C SER A 32 -6.03 -8.06 -8.79
N LEU A 33 -6.48 -6.86 -8.44
CA LEU A 33 -6.04 -6.15 -7.24
C LEU A 33 -6.40 -6.91 -5.96
N SER A 34 -7.64 -7.41 -5.85
CA SER A 34 -8.06 -8.19 -4.68
C SER A 34 -7.28 -9.49 -4.52
N THR A 35 -6.88 -10.14 -5.62
CA THR A 35 -6.02 -11.34 -5.59
C THR A 35 -4.62 -11.02 -5.11
N ILE A 36 -4.04 -9.89 -5.56
CA ILE A 36 -2.74 -9.42 -5.10
C ILE A 36 -2.81 -9.05 -3.61
N LEU A 37 -3.82 -8.29 -3.20
CA LEU A 37 -4.01 -7.89 -1.80
C LEU A 37 -4.31 -9.06 -0.86
N ASN A 38 -4.86 -10.18 -1.36
CA ASN A 38 -5.06 -11.42 -0.60
C ASN A 38 -3.78 -12.27 -0.43
N GLN A 39 -2.65 -11.85 -1.00
CA GLN A 39 -1.40 -12.53 -0.67
C GLN A 39 -1.07 -12.30 0.81
N GLU A 40 -0.67 -13.34 1.53
CA GLU A 40 -0.28 -13.28 2.96
C GLU A 40 0.71 -12.14 3.28
N LYS A 41 1.60 -11.85 2.32
CA LYS A 41 2.58 -10.77 2.38
C LYS A 41 2.01 -9.36 2.18
N ILE A 42 0.88 -9.25 1.50
CA ILE A 42 0.26 -7.97 1.11
C ILE A 42 -1.00 -7.68 1.92
N GLU A 43 -1.63 -8.69 2.52
CA GLU A 43 -2.88 -8.59 3.28
C GLU A 43 -2.82 -7.52 4.38
N LYS A 44 -1.69 -7.44 5.09
CA LYS A 44 -1.40 -6.40 6.08
C LYS A 44 -1.51 -4.96 5.56
N TYR A 45 -1.37 -4.75 4.25
CA TYR A 45 -1.52 -3.44 3.60
C TYR A 45 -2.92 -3.21 3.01
N SER A 46 -3.80 -4.22 2.97
CA SER A 46 -5.12 -4.14 2.33
C SER A 46 -5.98 -3.01 2.91
N THR A 47 -6.07 -2.90 4.24
CA THR A 47 -6.82 -1.81 4.89
C THR A 47 -6.21 -0.44 4.60
N TRP A 48 -4.89 -0.31 4.67
CA TRP A 48 -4.23 0.95 4.31
C TRP A 48 -4.46 1.34 2.84
N PHE A 49 -4.49 0.34 1.96
CA PHE A 49 -4.72 0.53 0.55
C PHE A 49 -6.14 1.04 0.28
N VAL A 50 -7.15 0.33 0.78
CA VAL A 50 -8.58 0.60 0.55
C VAL A 50 -9.06 1.82 1.33
N THR A 51 -8.70 1.94 2.62
CA THR A 51 -9.25 2.95 3.53
C THR A 51 -8.29 4.12 3.78
N GLY A 52 -7.00 3.97 3.47
CA GLY A 52 -5.98 4.99 3.76
C GLY A 52 -5.57 5.09 5.23
N LYS A 53 -6.16 4.28 6.12
CA LYS A 53 -5.84 4.20 7.55
C LYS A 53 -5.07 2.91 7.85
N ILE A 54 -4.26 2.95 8.90
CA ILE A 54 -3.58 1.78 9.46
C ILE A 54 -4.29 1.35 10.75
N ALA A 55 -4.29 0.05 11.04
CA ALA A 55 -4.80 -0.53 12.28
C ALA A 55 -3.73 -1.49 12.84
N PRO A 56 -2.68 -0.96 13.51
CA PRO A 56 -1.57 -1.77 14.00
C PRO A 56 -2.03 -2.84 15.00
N GLU A 57 -3.10 -2.57 15.75
CA GLU A 57 -3.73 -3.51 16.69
C GLU A 57 -4.30 -4.77 16.00
N ALA A 58 -4.70 -4.66 14.73
CA ALA A 58 -5.17 -5.77 13.90
C ALA A 58 -4.07 -6.33 12.98
N GLY A 59 -2.81 -5.92 13.16
CA GLY A 59 -1.70 -6.30 12.27
C GLY A 59 -1.72 -5.60 10.91
N GLN A 60 -2.58 -4.59 10.73
CA GLN A 60 -2.71 -3.85 9.47
C GLN A 60 -1.86 -2.58 9.50
N ILE A 61 -0.83 -2.54 8.68
CA ILE A 61 0.21 -1.51 8.70
C ILE A 61 0.31 -0.83 7.34
N SER A 62 0.89 0.36 7.30
CA SER A 62 1.27 1.01 6.04
C SER A 62 2.65 0.52 5.61
N PRO A 63 2.95 0.46 4.30
CA PRO A 63 4.31 0.22 3.84
C PRO A 63 5.22 1.35 4.35
N ALA A 64 6.48 1.04 4.63
CA ALA A 64 7.44 2.00 5.20
C ALA A 64 7.61 3.28 4.34
N ILE A 65 7.37 3.18 3.03
CA ILE A 65 7.51 4.27 2.06
C ILE A 65 6.32 5.25 2.13
N ALA A 66 5.12 4.75 2.48
CA ALA A 66 3.89 5.55 2.60
C ALA A 66 3.92 6.55 3.77
N HIS A 67 4.89 6.41 4.67
CA HIS A 67 5.12 7.35 5.75
C HIS A 67 5.73 8.69 5.27
N SER A 68 5.92 8.89 3.97
CA SER A 68 6.36 10.19 3.41
C SER A 68 5.31 11.32 3.52
N GLY A 69 4.20 11.10 4.22
CA GLY A 69 3.22 12.12 4.57
C GLY A 69 3.51 12.76 5.94
N ARG A 70 4.48 13.67 5.99
CA ARG A 70 4.67 14.76 6.98
C ARG A 70 4.00 14.54 8.35
N MET A 71 4.68 13.88 9.27
CA MET A 71 4.46 14.09 10.71
C MET A 71 4.87 15.52 11.05
N THR A 72 3.97 16.49 10.89
CA THR A 72 4.06 17.75 11.63
C THR A 72 3.67 17.42 13.06
N THR A 73 4.60 16.90 13.85
CA THR A 73 4.47 16.96 15.30
C THR A 73 4.61 18.43 15.69
N MET A 74 3.52 19.18 15.65
CA MET A 74 3.42 20.42 16.41
C MET A 74 3.35 20.01 17.88
N LEU A 75 4.53 19.82 18.47
CA LEU A 75 4.73 20.00 19.90
C LEU A 75 4.50 21.50 20.16
N SER A 76 3.25 21.87 20.41
CA SER A 76 2.94 23.15 21.04
C SER A 76 3.36 23.03 22.50
N PHE A 77 4.47 23.68 22.83
CA PHE A 77 4.86 24.00 24.20
C PHE A 77 4.00 25.12 24.76
#